data_AF-A0A817YI49-F1
#
_entry.id   AF-A0A817YI49-F1
#
_cell.length_a   1.000
_cell.length_b   1.000
_cell.length_c   1.000
_cell.angle_alpha   90.00
_cell.angle_beta   90.00
_cell.angle_gamma   90.00
#
_symmetry.space_group_name_H-M   'P 1'
#
loop_
_entity.id
_entity.type
_entity.pdbx_description
1 polymer ?
#
loop_
_entity_poly.entity_id
_entity_poly.type
_entity_poly.pdbx_seq_one_letter_code
_entity_poly.pdbx_strand_id
1 'polypeptide(L)'
;MVQGESGGKTSLIGGFSSVILAIVILALAPLLEYLPMACLAGIIIVNLKGLLFKVTDLAYYYRISMMEAILWLITFLTVVLSDVDIGVYIGIAASFLMNTIRTQRPRFAILGRVGDTTFYKNIKVFPSAEQHLSIKVLRFDGSLYACNAPFFKRKFYELIDFQRYEKTQHSSISKRMSLRCSLHVGLDGFLWEYGWSYNLCFDTRCSYGHSDRNTK
;
A
#
# COMPACT_ATOMS: atom_id res chain seq x y z
N MET A 1 6.45 -15.35 27.32
CA MET A 1 6.96 -16.51 26.56
C MET A 1 7.21 -17.67 27.51
N VAL A 2 8.02 -17.51 28.55
CA VAL A 2 8.30 -18.56 29.57
C VAL A 2 7.07 -19.22 30.21
N GLN A 3 6.02 -18.46 30.56
CA GLN A 3 4.80 -19.03 31.17
C GLN A 3 4.01 -19.95 30.20
N GLY A 4 4.02 -19.64 28.90
CA GLY A 4 3.35 -20.46 27.88
C GLY A 4 4.14 -21.73 27.56
N GLU A 5 5.47 -21.64 27.52
CA GLU A 5 6.35 -22.79 27.32
C GLU A 5 6.33 -23.75 28.52
N SER A 6 6.11 -23.22 29.73
CA SER A 6 5.99 -24.01 30.96
C SER A 6 4.60 -24.64 31.17
N GLY A 7 3.71 -24.56 30.18
CA GLY A 7 2.37 -25.15 30.24
C GLY A 7 1.36 -24.40 31.09
N GLY A 8 1.62 -23.11 31.40
CA GLY A 8 0.72 -22.28 32.18
C GLY A 8 -0.52 -21.84 31.40
N LYS A 9 -1.69 -22.36 31.77
CA LYS A 9 -2.96 -22.13 31.04
C LYS A 9 -3.96 -21.23 31.77
N THR A 10 -3.73 -20.91 33.05
CA THR A 10 -4.71 -20.24 33.91
C THR A 10 -4.21 -18.87 34.36
N SER A 11 -5.08 -17.86 34.40
CA SER A 11 -4.76 -16.49 34.86
C SER A 11 -4.28 -16.42 36.31
N LEU A 12 -4.58 -17.45 37.13
CA LEU A 12 -4.07 -17.60 38.49
C LEU A 12 -2.54 -17.61 38.55
N ILE A 13 -1.87 -18.10 37.50
CA ILE A 13 -0.39 -18.17 37.44
C ILE A 13 0.23 -16.77 37.49
N GLY A 14 -0.41 -15.78 36.85
CA GLY A 14 0.01 -14.38 36.93
C GLY A 14 -0.09 -13.84 38.35
N GLY A 15 -1.21 -14.14 39.03
CA GLY A 15 -1.42 -13.79 40.43
C GLY A 15 -0.34 -14.40 41.34
N PHE A 16 -0.13 -15.72 41.26
CA PHE A 16 0.93 -16.40 42.04
C PHE A 16 2.32 -15.84 41.75
N SER A 17 2.65 -15.55 40.48
CA SER A 17 3.95 -14.98 40.10
C SER A 17 4.15 -13.61 40.75
N SER A 18 3.11 -12.77 40.79
CA SER A 18 3.19 -11.43 41.38
C SER A 18 3.37 -11.47 42.90
N VAL A 19 2.70 -12.39 43.60
CA VAL A 19 2.84 -12.58 45.05
C VAL A 19 4.24 -13.07 45.39
N ILE A 20 4.75 -14.06 44.65
CA ILE A 20 6.11 -14.56 44.83
C ILE A 20 7.13 -13.43 44.57
N LEU A 21 6.97 -12.68 43.48
CA LEU A 21 7.84 -11.55 43.17
C LEU A 21 7.82 -10.48 44.28
N ALA A 22 6.65 -10.17 44.83
CA ALA A 22 6.52 -9.21 45.93
C ALA A 22 7.24 -9.69 47.19
N ILE A 23 7.10 -10.97 47.57
CA ILE A 23 7.81 -11.57 48.70
C ILE A 23 9.33 -11.52 48.48
N VAL A 24 9.78 -11.89 47.28
CA VAL A 24 11.21 -11.86 46.92
C VAL A 24 11.75 -10.43 47.01
N ILE A 25 11.04 -9.43 46.47
CA ILE A 25 11.47 -8.03 46.55
C ILE A 25 11.54 -7.56 48.01
N LEU A 26 10.56 -7.88 48.86
CA LEU A 26 10.60 -7.48 50.27
C LEU A 26 11.76 -8.13 51.04
N ALA A 27 12.06 -9.39 50.74
CA ALA A 27 13.17 -10.11 51.39
C ALA A 27 14.55 -9.70 50.85
N LEU A 28 14.67 -9.46 49.54
CA LEU A 28 15.94 -9.12 48.86
C LEU A 28 16.16 -7.61 48.71
N ALA A 29 15.19 -6.76 49.08
CA ALA A 29 15.32 -5.29 49.08
C ALA A 29 16.64 -4.78 49.68
N PRO A 30 17.09 -5.22 50.88
CA PRO A 30 18.36 -4.74 51.46
C PRO A 30 19.60 -5.21 50.67
N LEU A 31 19.48 -6.30 49.90
CA LEU A 31 20.57 -6.79 49.06
C LEU A 31 20.63 -6.05 47.71
N LEU A 32 19.48 -5.58 47.21
CA LEU A 32 19.38 -4.80 45.97
C LEU A 32 20.01 -3.40 46.08
N GLU A 33 20.12 -2.84 47.29
CA GLU A 33 20.78 -1.55 47.51
C GLU A 33 22.27 -1.59 47.16
N TYR A 34 22.92 -2.73 47.38
CA TYR A 34 24.34 -2.93 47.02
C TYR A 34 24.56 -3.26 45.54
N LEU A 35 23.49 -3.32 44.74
CA LEU A 35 23.60 -3.77 43.36
C LEU A 35 24.16 -2.66 42.45
N PRO A 36 25.24 -2.92 41.70
CA PRO A 36 25.83 -1.91 40.83
C PRO A 36 24.92 -1.63 39.62
N MET A 37 24.83 -0.35 39.23
CA MET A 37 24.08 0.12 38.06
C MET A 37 24.48 -0.60 36.75
N ALA A 38 25.70 -1.13 36.69
CA ALA A 38 26.20 -1.91 35.55
C ALA A 38 25.40 -3.20 35.30
N CYS A 39 24.98 -3.91 36.35
CA CYS A 39 24.18 -5.13 36.22
C CYS A 39 22.77 -4.82 35.67
N LEU A 40 22.17 -3.73 36.15
CA LEU A 40 20.86 -3.27 35.69
C LEU A 40 20.89 -2.85 34.20
N ALA A 41 21.93 -2.11 33.80
CA ALA A 41 22.12 -1.74 32.40
C ALA A 41 22.34 -2.99 31.52
N GLY A 42 23.13 -3.95 32.01
CA GLY A 42 23.39 -5.21 31.29
C GLY A 42 22.12 -6.00 30.97
N ILE A 43 21.21 -6.15 31.95
CA ILE A 43 19.95 -6.87 31.69
C ILE A 43 19.05 -6.13 30.71
N ILE A 44 19.03 -4.79 30.74
CA ILE A 44 18.27 -3.98 29.78
C ILE A 44 18.82 -4.18 28.36
N ILE A 45 20.14 -4.12 28.17
CA ILE A 45 20.78 -4.30 26.86
C ILE A 45 20.49 -5.70 26.28
N VAL A 46 20.56 -6.75 27.11
CA VAL A 46 20.26 -8.12 26.68
C VAL A 46 18.81 -8.25 26.21
N ASN A 47 17.86 -7.62 26.91
CA ASN A 47 16.45 -7.60 26.51
C ASN A 47 16.22 -6.78 25.22
N LEU A 48 16.93 -5.67 25.05
CA LEU A 48 16.81 -4.81 23.86
C LEU A 48 17.48 -5.37 22.61
N LYS A 49 18.44 -6.30 22.75
CA LYS A 49 19.15 -6.92 21.61
C LYS A 49 18.18 -7.49 20.56
N GLY A 50 17.12 -8.18 21.00
CA GLY A 50 16.11 -8.75 20.11
C GLY A 50 15.25 -7.69 19.41
N LEU A 51 15.02 -6.54 20.06
CA LEU A 51 14.30 -5.41 19.46
C LEU A 51 15.15 -4.70 18.40
N LEU A 52 16.43 -4.43 18.71
CA LEU A 52 17.36 -3.76 17.79
C LEU A 52 17.62 -4.59 16.53
N PHE A 53 17.60 -5.92 16.63
CA PHE A 53 17.71 -6.77 15.45
C PHE A 53 16.59 -6.50 14.43
N LYS A 54 15.37 -6.19 14.89
CA LYS A 54 14.23 -5.85 14.01
C LYS A 54 14.43 -4.56 13.22
N VAL A 55 15.33 -3.67 13.66
CA VAL A 55 15.66 -2.45 12.89
C VAL A 55 16.33 -2.83 11.56
N THR A 56 17.07 -3.94 11.53
CA THR A 56 17.68 -4.44 10.28
C THR A 56 16.65 -4.96 9.27
N ASP A 57 15.46 -5.35 9.74
CA ASP A 57 14.33 -5.76 8.88
C ASP A 57 13.68 -4.56 8.16
N LEU A 58 14.05 -3.31 8.46
CA LEU A 58 13.55 -2.13 7.76
C LEU A 58 13.78 -2.20 6.25
N ALA A 59 14.93 -2.72 5.83
CA ALA A 59 15.27 -2.91 4.42
C ALA A 59 14.30 -3.87 3.72
N TYR A 60 13.77 -4.86 4.46
CA TYR A 60 12.76 -5.77 3.97
C TYR A 60 11.40 -5.08 3.81
N TYR A 61 10.96 -4.30 4.81
CA TYR A 61 9.69 -3.54 4.72
C TYR A 61 9.67 -2.54 3.56
N TYR A 62 10.81 -1.89 3.29
CA TYR A 62 10.94 -0.98 2.15
C TYR A 62 10.68 -1.67 0.80
N ARG A 63 11.04 -2.96 0.67
CA ARG A 63 10.79 -3.72 -0.58
C ARG A 63 9.34 -4.15 -0.76
N ILE A 64 8.58 -4.32 0.33
CA ILE A 64 7.16 -4.71 0.25
C ILE A 64 6.30 -3.51 -0.10
N SER A 65 6.44 -2.43 0.66
CA SER A 65 5.61 -1.24 0.50
C SER A 65 6.27 -0.02 1.10
N MET A 66 6.57 0.95 0.24
CA MET A 66 7.12 2.25 0.61
C MET A 66 6.28 2.96 1.68
N MET A 67 4.95 2.83 1.64
CA MET A 67 4.03 3.44 2.62
C MET A 67 4.24 2.93 4.05
N GLU A 68 4.41 1.62 4.23
CA GLU A 68 4.65 1.03 5.56
C GLU A 68 6.05 1.37 6.07
N ALA A 69 7.05 1.44 5.17
CA ALA A 69 8.39 1.88 5.52
C ALA A 69 8.44 3.35 5.97
N ILE A 70 7.66 4.23 5.34
CA ILE A 70 7.50 5.64 5.78
C ILE A 70 6.86 5.69 7.17
N LEU A 71 5.80 4.90 7.42
CA LEU A 71 5.15 4.87 8.73
C LEU A 71 6.10 4.40 9.84
N TRP A 72 6.89 3.37 9.57
CA TRP A 72 7.95 2.91 10.47
C TRP A 72 9.00 4.01 10.73
N LEU A 73 9.45 4.71 9.67
CA LEU A 73 10.46 5.75 9.79
C LEU A 73 9.95 6.93 10.63
N ILE A 74 8.72 7.39 10.38
CA ILE A 74 8.09 8.50 11.12
C ILE A 74 7.97 8.15 12.59
N THR A 75 7.46 6.95 12.91
CA THR A 75 7.28 6.52 14.30
C THR A 75 8.61 6.36 15.04
N PHE A 76 9.61 5.76 14.38
CA PHE A 76 10.95 5.62 14.93
C PHE A 76 11.61 6.99 15.19
N LEU A 77 11.62 7.88 14.19
CA LEU A 77 12.19 9.23 14.32
C LEU A 77 11.49 10.01 15.44
N THR A 78 10.17 9.91 15.55
CA THR A 78 9.41 10.65 16.56
C THR A 78 9.77 10.18 17.97
N VAL A 79 9.86 8.86 18.19
CA VAL A 79 10.24 8.30 19.51
C VAL A 79 11.69 8.66 19.87
N VAL A 80 12.60 8.68 18.89
CA VAL A 80 14.03 8.99 19.12
C VAL A 80 14.27 10.49 19.37
N LEU A 81 13.53 11.37 18.70
CA LEU A 81 13.70 12.83 18.82
C LEU A 81 12.90 13.45 19.95
N SER A 82 11.81 12.80 20.37
CA SER A 82 10.94 13.25 21.46
C SER A 82 10.96 12.20 22.56
N ASP A 83 9.79 11.72 22.98
CA ASP A 83 9.62 10.69 23.99
C ASP A 83 8.70 9.60 23.48
N VAL A 84 8.71 8.46 24.16
CA VAL A 84 7.84 7.31 23.86
C VAL A 84 6.36 7.72 23.90
N ASP A 85 5.97 8.56 24.86
CA ASP A 85 4.58 8.98 25.03
C ASP A 85 4.07 9.75 23.80
N ILE A 86 4.80 10.79 23.38
CA ILE A 86 4.47 11.62 22.21
C ILE A 86 4.57 10.77 20.92
N GLY A 87 5.58 9.91 20.82
CA GLY A 87 5.79 9.03 19.68
C GLY A 87 4.62 8.07 19.45
N VAL A 88 4.00 7.55 20.51
CA VAL A 88 2.82 6.69 20.40
C VAL A 88 1.62 7.47 19.86
N TYR A 89 1.34 8.69 20.36
CA TYR A 89 0.24 9.51 19.86
C TYR A 89 0.39 9.81 18.37
N ILE A 90 1.58 10.22 17.95
CA ILE A 90 1.87 10.52 16.54
C ILE A 90 1.79 9.25 15.69
N GLY A 91 2.27 8.11 16.19
CA GLY A 91 2.18 6.84 15.48
C GLY A 91 0.76 6.36 15.25
N ILE A 92 -0.13 6.53 16.23
CA ILE A 92 -1.56 6.23 16.08
C ILE A 92 -2.20 7.14 15.03
N ALA A 93 -1.95 8.45 15.11
CA ALA A 93 -2.48 9.41 14.15
C ALA A 93 -2.00 9.13 12.72
N ALA A 94 -0.70 8.86 12.55
CA ALA A 94 -0.10 8.55 11.26
C ALA A 94 -0.63 7.22 10.69
N SER A 95 -0.79 6.19 11.52
CA SER A 95 -1.34 4.89 11.10
C SER A 95 -2.78 5.03 10.61
N PHE A 96 -3.60 5.78 11.35
CA PHE A 96 -4.98 6.03 10.97
C PHE A 96 -5.09 6.83 9.66
N LEU A 97 -4.28 7.86 9.51
CA LEU A 97 -4.23 8.67 8.28
C LEU A 97 -3.79 7.82 7.08
N MET A 98 -2.72 7.04 7.24
CA MET A 98 -2.19 6.15 6.20
C MET A 98 -3.25 5.13 5.76
N ASN A 99 -3.93 4.49 6.71
CA ASN A 99 -5.00 3.54 6.42
C ASN A 99 -6.19 4.20 5.69
N THR A 100 -6.53 5.44 6.07
CA THR A 100 -7.58 6.21 5.39
C THR A 100 -7.20 6.52 3.93
N ILE A 101 -5.96 6.95 3.68
CA ILE A 101 -5.49 7.22 2.32
C ILE A 101 -5.47 5.93 1.48
N ARG A 102 -5.06 4.81 2.08
CA ARG A 102 -5.03 3.50 1.42
C ARG A 102 -6.43 3.02 1.04
N THR A 103 -7.42 3.22 1.90
CA THR A 103 -8.82 2.80 1.66
C THR A 103 -9.55 3.69 0.65
N GLN A 104 -9.15 4.95 0.50
CA GLN A 104 -9.73 5.88 -0.48
C GLN A 104 -9.38 5.57 -1.95
N ARG A 105 -8.33 4.78 -2.21
CA ARG A 105 -7.90 4.39 -3.57
C ARG A 105 -8.02 2.88 -3.82
N PRO A 106 -9.23 2.30 -3.73
CA PRO A 106 -9.43 0.89 -4.04
C PRO A 106 -9.19 0.62 -5.53
N ARG A 107 -8.89 -0.65 -5.85
CA ARG A 107 -8.58 -1.06 -7.22
C ARG A 107 -9.84 -1.00 -8.08
N PHE A 108 -9.71 -0.39 -9.25
CA PHE A 108 -10.71 -0.38 -10.30
C PHE A 108 -10.28 -1.34 -11.42
N ALA A 109 -11.15 -2.29 -11.75
CA ALA A 109 -10.90 -3.28 -12.80
C ALA A 109 -12.04 -3.28 -13.83
N ILE A 110 -11.69 -3.30 -15.11
CA ILE A 110 -12.64 -3.58 -16.18
C ILE A 110 -12.58 -5.08 -16.47
N LEU A 111 -13.74 -5.72 -16.48
CA LEU A 111 -13.85 -7.16 -16.65
C LEU A 111 -14.22 -7.49 -18.11
N GLY A 112 -13.57 -8.51 -18.65
CA GLY A 112 -13.85 -9.13 -19.94
C GLY A 112 -14.19 -10.60 -19.74
N ARG A 113 -14.93 -11.17 -20.69
CA ARG A 113 -15.32 -12.58 -20.69
C ARG A 113 -14.16 -13.41 -21.26
N VAL A 114 -13.82 -14.51 -20.60
CA VAL A 114 -12.75 -15.41 -21.08
C VAL A 114 -13.33 -16.45 -22.03
N GLY A 115 -13.11 -16.27 -23.33
CA GLY A 115 -13.67 -17.13 -24.39
C GLY A 115 -15.19 -17.32 -24.27
N ASP A 116 -15.67 -18.54 -24.50
CA ASP A 116 -17.09 -18.89 -24.40
C ASP A 116 -17.55 -19.24 -22.97
N THR A 117 -16.72 -19.07 -21.95
CA THR A 117 -17.09 -19.40 -20.56
C THR A 117 -17.88 -18.28 -19.87
N THR A 118 -18.54 -18.57 -18.75
CA THR A 118 -19.25 -17.57 -17.92
C THR A 118 -18.33 -16.76 -17.00
N PHE A 119 -17.01 -16.96 -17.09
CA PHE A 119 -16.05 -16.32 -16.20
C PHE A 119 -15.61 -14.95 -16.72
N TYR A 120 -15.71 -13.95 -15.83
CA TYR A 120 -15.24 -12.60 -16.07
C TYR A 120 -13.93 -12.33 -15.33
N LYS A 121 -12.89 -11.92 -16.05
CA LYS A 121 -11.57 -11.58 -15.49
C LYS A 121 -11.11 -10.20 -15.94
N ASN A 122 -10.17 -9.63 -15.17
CA ASN A 122 -9.58 -8.34 -15.48
C ASN A 122 -8.76 -8.43 -16.77
N ILE A 123 -9.08 -7.59 -17.74
CA ILE A 123 -8.48 -7.61 -19.09
C ILE A 123 -7.01 -7.20 -19.07
N LYS A 124 -6.61 -6.35 -18.11
CA LYS A 124 -5.20 -5.96 -17.94
C LYS A 124 -4.32 -7.13 -17.50
N VAL A 125 -4.91 -8.12 -16.82
CA VAL A 125 -4.19 -9.27 -16.28
C VAL A 125 -4.30 -10.48 -17.21
N PHE A 126 -5.42 -10.62 -17.92
CA PHE A 126 -5.69 -11.72 -18.84
C PHE A 126 -6.03 -11.16 -20.24
N PRO A 127 -5.06 -11.13 -21.18
CA PRO A 127 -5.30 -10.59 -22.52
C PRO A 127 -6.27 -11.45 -23.36
N SER A 128 -6.50 -12.71 -22.98
CA SER A 128 -7.51 -13.59 -23.59
C SER A 128 -8.95 -13.26 -23.18
N ALA A 129 -9.16 -12.24 -22.35
CA ALA A 129 -10.49 -11.79 -21.94
C ALA A 129 -11.01 -10.72 -22.90
N GLU A 130 -12.08 -11.04 -23.64
CA GLU A 130 -12.69 -10.13 -24.61
C GLU A 130 -13.77 -9.26 -23.95
N GLN A 131 -13.80 -7.97 -24.31
CA GLN A 131 -14.90 -7.07 -23.95
C GLN A 131 -16.04 -7.22 -24.96
N HIS A 132 -17.27 -7.20 -24.46
CA HIS A 132 -18.42 -7.05 -25.33
C HIS A 132 -18.54 -5.59 -25.81
N LEU A 133 -18.72 -5.38 -27.12
CA LEU A 133 -18.81 -4.04 -27.74
C LEU A 133 -19.92 -3.15 -27.16
N SER A 134 -20.96 -3.74 -26.58
CA SER A 134 -22.13 -3.01 -26.06
C SER A 134 -22.19 -2.92 -24.53
N ILE A 135 -21.49 -3.79 -23.79
CA ILE A 135 -21.64 -3.92 -22.32
C ILE A 135 -20.27 -3.94 -21.67
N LYS A 136 -20.00 -2.95 -20.80
CA LYS A 136 -18.80 -2.93 -19.95
C LYS A 136 -19.15 -3.31 -18.52
N VAL A 137 -18.52 -4.36 -18.02
CA VAL A 137 -18.63 -4.79 -16.62
C VAL A 137 -17.47 -4.18 -15.84
N LEU A 138 -17.80 -3.35 -14.84
CA LEU A 138 -16.85 -2.70 -13.97
C LEU A 138 -16.90 -3.36 -12.60
N ARG A 139 -15.73 -3.71 -12.06
CA ARG A 139 -15.59 -4.21 -10.69
C ARG A 139 -14.83 -3.21 -9.86
N PHE A 140 -15.43 -2.88 -8.72
CA PHE A 140 -14.86 -2.01 -7.71
C PHE A 140 -14.47 -2.87 -6.51
N ASP A 141 -13.16 -3.03 -6.26
CA ASP A 141 -12.64 -3.87 -5.18
C ASP A 141 -12.50 -3.08 -3.88
N GLY A 142 -13.62 -2.54 -3.37
CA GLY A 142 -13.68 -1.81 -2.11
C GLY A 142 -15.10 -1.57 -1.62
N SER A 143 -15.25 -1.27 -0.31
CA SER A 143 -16.53 -0.79 0.22
C SER A 143 -16.78 0.64 -0.26
N LEU A 144 -18.02 0.96 -0.65
CA LEU A 144 -18.40 2.29 -1.10
C LEU A 144 -18.94 3.11 0.08
N TYR A 145 -18.28 4.22 0.39
CA TYR A 145 -18.67 5.14 1.46
C TYR A 145 -18.44 6.59 1.04
N ALA A 146 -19.00 7.53 1.81
CA ALA A 146 -19.05 8.95 1.45
C ALA A 146 -17.67 9.55 1.10
N CYS A 147 -16.59 9.13 1.77
CA CYS A 147 -15.25 9.67 1.49
C CYS A 147 -14.64 9.17 0.18
N ASN A 148 -14.99 7.96 -0.31
CA ASN A 148 -14.47 7.45 -1.58
C ASN A 148 -15.39 7.78 -2.76
N ALA A 149 -16.66 8.10 -2.51
CA ALA A 149 -17.66 8.34 -3.55
C ALA A 149 -17.22 9.36 -4.63
N PRO A 150 -16.52 10.47 -4.29
CA PRO A 150 -16.00 11.39 -5.31
C PRO A 150 -14.94 10.74 -6.22
N PHE A 151 -14.04 9.93 -5.64
CA PHE A 151 -13.05 9.18 -6.41
C PHE A 151 -13.71 8.15 -7.32
N PHE A 152 -14.73 7.43 -6.81
CA PHE A 152 -15.50 6.48 -7.59
C PHE A 152 -16.18 7.16 -8.78
N LYS A 153 -16.92 8.25 -8.54
CA LYS A 153 -17.62 9.00 -9.60
C LYS A 153 -16.64 9.49 -10.67
N ARG A 154 -15.52 10.11 -10.26
CA ARG A 154 -14.51 10.60 -11.21
C ARG A 154 -13.97 9.47 -12.09
N LYS A 155 -13.61 8.33 -11.51
CA LYS A 155 -13.10 7.18 -12.25
C LYS A 155 -14.17 6.52 -13.12
N PHE A 156 -15.41 6.47 -12.65
CA PHE A 156 -16.54 5.94 -13.41
C PHE A 156 -16.83 6.78 -14.65
N TYR A 157 -16.89 8.11 -14.53
CA TYR A 157 -17.09 9.00 -15.67
C TYR A 157 -15.92 8.97 -16.63
N GLU A 158 -14.67 8.95 -16.15
CA GLU A 158 -13.48 8.80 -17.00
C GLU A 158 -13.58 7.57 -17.91
N LEU A 159 -14.02 6.42 -17.37
CA LEU A 159 -14.15 5.17 -18.13
C LEU A 159 -15.33 5.16 -19.12
N ILE A 160 -16.37 5.95 -18.86
CA ILE A 160 -17.54 6.10 -19.75
C ILE A 160 -17.27 7.14 -20.85
N ASP A 161 -16.66 8.28 -20.53
CA ASP A 161 -16.41 9.36 -21.50
C ASP A 161 -15.34 8.98 -22.54
N PHE A 162 -14.33 8.18 -22.17
CA PHE A 162 -13.40 7.61 -23.15
C PHE A 162 -14.11 6.84 -24.27
N GLN A 163 -15.32 6.30 -24.03
CA GLN A 163 -16.10 5.58 -25.05
C GLN A 163 -16.88 6.48 -26.00
N ARG A 164 -17.29 7.68 -25.56
CA ARG A 164 -17.87 8.66 -26.49
C ARG A 164 -16.84 9.04 -27.55
N TYR A 165 -15.56 9.13 -27.17
CA TYR A 165 -14.46 9.45 -28.09
C TYR A 165 -14.16 8.30 -29.07
N GLU A 166 -14.09 7.05 -28.60
CA GLU A 166 -13.75 5.89 -29.46
C GLU A 166 -14.86 5.55 -30.48
N LYS A 167 -16.15 5.63 -30.09
CA LYS A 167 -17.28 5.48 -31.03
C LYS A 167 -17.37 6.63 -32.04
N THR A 168 -16.98 7.85 -31.64
CA THR A 168 -16.94 8.99 -32.57
C THR A 168 -15.75 8.89 -33.53
N GLN A 169 -14.61 8.36 -33.08
CA GLN A 169 -13.43 8.07 -33.91
C GLN A 169 -13.69 6.94 -34.92
N HIS A 170 -14.33 5.81 -34.55
CA HIS A 170 -14.65 4.76 -35.53
C HIS A 170 -15.66 5.21 -36.60
N SER A 171 -16.55 6.15 -36.29
CA SER A 171 -17.43 6.80 -37.28
C SER A 171 -16.73 7.89 -38.10
N SER A 172 -15.63 8.48 -37.60
CA SER A 172 -14.94 9.60 -38.25
C SER A 172 -13.59 9.25 -38.87
N ILE A 173 -13.01 8.06 -38.62
CA ILE A 173 -11.85 7.53 -39.35
C ILE A 173 -12.25 7.15 -40.79
N SER A 174 -13.54 6.84 -41.03
CA SER A 174 -14.08 6.79 -42.40
C SER A 174 -14.16 8.17 -43.08
N LYS A 175 -13.94 9.30 -42.37
CA LYS A 175 -14.16 10.66 -42.91
C LYS A 175 -13.11 11.72 -42.57
N ARG A 176 -12.07 11.43 -41.80
CA ARG A 176 -11.05 12.41 -41.37
C ARG A 176 -9.63 11.84 -41.41
N MET A 177 -9.31 11.15 -42.50
CA MET A 177 -7.93 11.06 -42.98
C MET A 177 -7.60 12.34 -43.78
N SER A 178 -7.72 13.50 -43.14
CA SER A 178 -7.24 14.79 -43.66
C SER A 178 -7.36 15.82 -42.54
N LEU A 179 -6.26 16.51 -42.24
CA LEU A 179 -6.18 17.69 -41.36
C LEU A 179 -6.38 17.41 -39.86
N ARG A 180 -5.29 17.32 -39.11
CA ARG A 180 -4.81 18.45 -38.27
C ARG A 180 -3.62 17.99 -37.43
N CYS A 181 -2.49 17.87 -38.14
CA CYS A 181 -1.19 18.10 -37.55
C CYS A 181 -1.16 19.54 -36.98
N SER A 182 -0.32 19.78 -35.97
CA SER A 182 -0.10 21.06 -35.27
C SER A 182 -1.23 21.50 -34.34
N LEU A 183 -1.02 21.42 -33.02
CA LEU A 183 -0.59 22.59 -32.24
C LEU A 183 -0.43 22.25 -30.74
N HIS A 184 0.78 22.51 -30.24
CA HIS A 184 1.08 23.03 -28.91
C HIS A 184 0.95 22.14 -27.65
N VAL A 185 2.11 21.55 -27.35
CA VAL A 185 2.64 21.27 -26.01
C VAL A 185 3.01 22.60 -25.31
N GLY A 186 2.77 22.67 -24.00
CA GLY A 186 3.34 23.67 -23.08
C GLY A 186 2.73 23.47 -21.69
N LEU A 187 3.36 22.72 -20.77
CA LEU A 187 4.30 23.24 -19.75
C LEU A 187 3.69 24.45 -19.00
N ASP A 188 3.48 24.51 -17.68
CA ASP A 188 3.95 23.76 -16.53
C ASP A 188 3.17 24.21 -15.29
N GLY A 189 3.34 23.49 -14.20
CA GLY A 189 3.41 24.13 -12.89
C GLY A 189 2.16 23.95 -12.04
N PHE A 190 2.10 22.86 -11.29
CA PHE A 190 2.31 22.96 -9.85
C PHE A 190 2.22 21.57 -9.19
N LEU A 191 3.33 21.12 -8.60
CA LEU A 191 3.34 20.39 -7.31
C LEU A 191 2.45 19.14 -7.20
N TRP A 192 2.73 18.19 -8.09
CA TRP A 192 2.45 16.76 -7.94
C TRP A 192 3.48 16.12 -6.99
N GLU A 193 3.54 16.59 -5.74
CA GLU A 193 4.63 16.32 -4.76
C GLU A 193 4.45 15.01 -3.95
N TYR A 194 3.59 14.09 -4.39
CA TYR A 194 3.45 12.76 -3.77
C TYR A 194 3.81 11.68 -4.79
N GLY A 195 5.11 11.36 -4.82
CA GLY A 195 5.81 10.36 -5.61
C GLY A 195 5.01 9.15 -6.09
N TRP A 196 4.51 9.23 -7.32
CA TRP A 196 4.18 8.09 -8.16
C TRP A 196 4.85 8.27 -9.51
N SER A 197 6.05 7.73 -9.67
CA SER A 197 6.72 7.64 -10.97
C SER A 197 7.53 6.37 -11.04
N TYR A 198 7.00 5.34 -11.71
CA TYR A 198 7.79 4.50 -12.63
C TYR A 198 6.86 3.55 -13.40
N ASN A 199 6.54 3.92 -14.63
CA ASN A 199 6.53 3.08 -15.85
C ASN A 199 5.86 3.87 -16.99
N LEU A 200 6.48 4.99 -17.36
CA LEU A 200 6.45 5.46 -18.74
C LEU A 200 7.87 5.23 -19.28
N CYS A 201 8.12 4.00 -19.73
CA CYS A 201 9.18 3.74 -20.69
C CYS A 201 8.66 4.26 -22.03
N PHE A 202 8.89 5.55 -22.27
CA PHE A 202 8.67 6.16 -23.58
C PHE A 202 9.99 6.00 -24.33
N ASP A 203 10.10 4.95 -25.14
CA ASP A 203 11.07 4.96 -26.21
C ASP A 203 10.54 4.29 -27.49
N THR A 204 10.68 5.09 -28.55
CA THR A 204 10.79 4.81 -29.98
C THR A 204 9.92 3.78 -30.71
N ARG A 205 9.27 4.30 -31.75
CA ARG A 205 9.31 3.80 -33.14
C ARG A 205 9.65 2.30 -33.32
N CYS A 206 8.64 1.53 -33.71
CA CYS A 206 8.77 0.39 -34.64
C CYS A 206 7.46 0.34 -35.46
N SER A 207 7.44 0.97 -36.63
CA SER A 207 7.70 0.33 -37.93
C SER A 207 6.61 -0.68 -38.29
N TYR A 208 5.55 -0.20 -38.93
CA TYR A 208 4.71 -1.04 -39.78
C TYR A 208 5.04 -0.68 -41.22
N GLY A 209 5.98 -1.43 -41.78
CA GLY A 209 6.22 -1.50 -43.21
C GLY A 209 5.00 -2.13 -43.87
N HIS A 210 4.30 -1.33 -44.68
CA HIS A 210 3.33 -1.80 -45.65
C HIS A 210 4.06 -2.65 -46.69
N SER A 211 3.77 -3.95 -46.74
CA SER A 211 3.94 -4.74 -47.95
C SER A 211 2.53 -5.05 -48.45
N ASP A 212 1.97 -4.10 -49.22
CA ASP A 212 0.82 -4.37 -50.07
C ASP A 212 1.33 -4.68 -51.47
N ARG A 213 1.00 -5.87 -51.95
CA ARG A 213 0.52 -6.03 -53.32
C ARG A 213 -0.30 -7.29 -53.43
N ASN A 214 -1.61 -7.09 -53.40
CA ASN A 214 -2.57 -8.01 -53.97
C ASN A 214 -2.78 -7.58 -55.42
N THR A 215 -2.67 -8.48 -56.40
CA THR A 215 -3.54 -8.57 -57.60
C THR A 215 -2.99 -9.54 -58.65
N LYS A 216 -3.87 -10.46 -59.05
CA LYS A 216 -3.84 -11.37 -60.23
C LYS A 216 -3.03 -12.65 -60.13
#